data_AF-A0A961MED6-F1
#
_entry.id   AF-A0A961MED6-F1
#
_cell.length_a   1.000
_cell.length_b   1.000
_cell.length_c   1.000
_cell.angle_alpha   90.00
_cell.angle_beta   90.00
_cell.angle_gamma   90.00
#
_symmetry.space_group_name_H-M   'P 1'
#
loop_
_entity.id
_entity.type
_entity.pdbx_description
1 polymer ?
#
loop_
_entity_poly.entity_id
_entity_poly.type
_entity_poly.pdbx_seq_one_letter_code
_entity_poly.pdbx_strand_id
1 'polypeptide(L)' 'MPTEAMSVVAYPDPQPGRDAAPGPLIRIEGVNRTFTRDGKTVTALSDVSITVAPGEFVVLLGPSGCG' A
#
# COMPACT_ATOMS: atom_id res chain seq x y z
N MET A 1 5.70 -8.75 21.33
CA MET A 1 5.10 -9.53 20.22
C MET A 1 5.68 -8.97 18.94
N PRO A 2 6.29 -9.77 18.04
CA PRO A 2 6.94 -9.24 16.86
C PRO A 2 5.88 -8.71 15.89
N THR A 3 5.98 -7.44 15.50
CA THR A 3 5.26 -6.84 14.38
C THR A 3 5.79 -7.48 13.09
N GLU A 4 5.05 -8.43 12.53
CA GLU A 4 5.39 -9.03 11.24
C GLU A 4 5.38 -7.93 10.16
N ALA A 5 6.49 -7.82 9.45
CA ALA A 5 6.68 -6.80 8.43
C ALA A 5 5.75 -7.06 7.24
N MET A 6 5.06 -6.00 6.80
CA MET A 6 4.33 -5.96 5.54
C MET A 6 5.32 -6.27 4.41
N SER A 7 5.11 -7.38 3.70
CA SER A 7 5.96 -7.77 2.57
C SER A 7 5.27 -7.36 1.27
N VAL A 8 5.99 -6.59 0.44
CA VAL A 8 5.55 -6.27 -0.92
C VAL A 8 6.16 -7.32 -1.84
N VAL A 9 5.33 -8.17 -2.43
CA VAL A 9 5.75 -9.10 -3.48
C VAL A 9 5.36 -8.47 -4.81
N ALA A 10 6.34 -7.97 -5.55
CA ALA A 10 6.13 -7.50 -6.92
C ALA A 10 6.01 -8.73 -7.83
N TYR A 11 4.92 -8.82 -8.58
CA TYR A 11 4.76 -9.81 -9.63
C TYR A 11 5.38 -9.29 -10.93
N PRO A 12 6.04 -10.14 -11.75
CA PRO A 12 6.49 -9.73 -13.07
C PRO A 12 5.30 -9.26 -13.92
N ASP A 13 5.51 -8.16 -14.62
CA ASP A 13 4.49 -7.34 -15.28
C ASP A 13 3.66 -8.09 -16.34
N PRO A 14 2.32 -7.99 -16.33
CA PRO A 14 1.52 -8.25 -17.52
C PRO A 14 1.70 -7.07 -18.49
N GLN A 15 2.22 -7.32 -19.70
CA GLN A 15 2.55 -6.25 -20.66
C GLN A 15 1.33 -5.34 -20.95
N PRO A 16 1.38 -4.04 -20.60
CA PRO A 16 0.28 -3.14 -20.85
C PRO A 16 0.16 -2.83 -22.34
N GLY A 17 -1.08 -2.81 -22.82
CA GLY A 17 -1.40 -2.33 -24.17
C GLY A 17 -1.05 -0.85 -24.33
N ARG A 18 0.10 -0.59 -24.96
CA ARG A 18 0.51 0.52 -25.84
C ARG A 18 0.04 1.99 -25.67
N ASP A 19 -0.74 2.38 -24.66
CA ASP A 19 -1.15 3.79 -24.43
C ASP A 19 -1.12 4.18 -22.93
N ALA A 20 -0.01 3.96 -22.24
CA ALA A 20 0.18 4.48 -20.89
C ALA A 20 0.63 5.95 -20.94
N ALA A 21 -0.23 6.87 -20.49
CA ALA A 21 0.13 8.28 -20.29
C ALA A 21 1.32 8.43 -19.32
N PRO A 22 2.17 9.46 -19.47
CA PRO A 22 3.34 9.62 -18.62
C PRO A 22 2.91 10.05 -17.21
N GLY A 23 2.89 9.10 -16.28
CA GLY A 23 2.62 9.34 -14.86
C GLY A 23 2.12 8.08 -14.13
N PRO A 24 2.24 8.03 -12.80
CA PRO A 24 1.68 6.94 -12.03
C PRO A 24 0.15 6.93 -12.10
N LEU A 25 -0.45 5.75 -12.22
CA LEU A 25 -1.89 5.57 -12.18
C LEU A 25 -2.45 5.80 -10.76
N ILE A 26 -1.70 5.38 -9.75
CA ILE A 26 -2.06 5.56 -8.33
C ILE A 26 -0.86 6.18 -7.61
N ARG A 27 -1.12 7.21 -6.80
CA ARG A 27 -0.12 7.87 -5.96
C ARG A 27 -0.68 8.13 -4.57
N ILE A 28 -0.01 7.59 -3.57
CA ILE A 28 -0.30 7.72 -2.13
C ILE A 28 0.96 8.32 -1.50
N GLU A 29 0.81 9.38 -0.70
CA GLU A 29 1.93 10.08 -0.07
C GLU A 29 1.64 10.42 1.37
N GLY A 30 2.57 10.06 2.26
CA GLY A 30 2.59 10.45 3.66
C GLY A 30 1.29 10.17 4.43
N VAL A 31 0.58 9.10 4.06
CA VAL A 31 -0.73 8.81 4.65
C VAL A 31 -0.57 8.28 6.06
N ASN A 32 -1.24 8.96 6.98
CA ASN A 32 -1.36 8.59 8.38
C ASN A 32 -2.82 8.29 8.70
N ARG A 33 -3.08 7.21 9.45
CA ARG A 33 -4.44 6.83 9.85
C ARG A 33 -4.45 6.27 11.27
N THR A 34 -5.31 6.82 12.10
CA THR A 34 -5.57 6.35 13.47
C THR A 34 -7.04 6.03 13.65
N PHE A 35 -7.35 4.97 14.39
CA PHE A 35 -8.69 4.61 14.81
C PHE A 35 -8.80 4.73 16.32
N THR A 36 -9.88 5.33 16.82
CA THR A 36 -10.16 5.43 18.25
C THR A 36 -11.46 4.72 18.57
N ARG A 37 -11.43 3.77 19.51
CA ARG A 37 -12.60 3.02 19.98
C ARG A 37 -12.44 2.67 21.46
N ASP A 38 -13.49 2.85 22.24
CA ASP A 38 -13.54 2.52 23.67
C ASP A 38 -12.35 3.11 24.48
N GLY A 39 -11.99 4.35 24.15
CA GLY A 39 -10.86 5.06 24.78
C GLY A 39 -9.46 4.59 24.35
N LYS A 40 -9.36 3.58 23.47
CA LYS A 40 -8.08 3.11 22.91
C LYS A 40 -7.86 3.70 21.53
N THR A 41 -6.63 4.13 21.27
CA THR A 41 -6.21 4.63 19.95
C THR A 41 -5.22 3.65 19.34
N VAL A 42 -5.45 3.29 18.07
CA VAL A 42 -4.60 2.41 17.28
C VAL A 42 -4.15 3.18 16.05
N THR A 43 -2.83 3.25 15.83
CA THR A 43 -2.26 3.75 14.57
C THR A 43 -2.25 2.61 13.56
N ALA A 44 -3.06 2.78 12.53
CA ALA A 44 -3.23 1.84 11.43
C ALA A 44 -2.17 2.10 10.35
N LEU A 45 -2.05 3.36 9.90
CA LEU A 45 -1.04 3.78 8.93
C LEU A 45 -0.18 4.87 9.54
N SER A 46 1.14 4.77 9.37
CA SER A 46 2.12 5.77 9.78
C SER A 46 3.00 6.11 8.59
N ASP A 47 2.86 7.32 8.07
CA ASP A 47 3.66 7.88 6.96
C ASP A 47 3.80 6.96 5.73
N VAL A 48 2.68 6.43 5.24
CA VAL A 48 2.67 5.46 4.13
C VAL A 48 2.67 6.16 2.78
N SER A 49 3.63 5.80 1.92
CA SER A 49 3.73 6.30 0.53
C SER A 49 3.85 5.14 -0.46
N ILE A 50 2.99 5.10 -1.48
CA ILE A 50 2.93 4.03 -2.50
C ILE A 50 2.69 4.69 -3.87
N THR A 51 3.39 4.23 -4.91
CA THR A 51 3.17 4.65 -6.29
C THR A 51 2.95 3.41 -7.15
N VAL A 52 1.93 3.43 -8.01
CA VAL A 52 1.61 2.33 -8.94
C VAL A 52 1.58 2.87 -10.35
N ALA A 53 2.37 2.29 -11.24
CA ALA A 53 2.42 2.64 -12.65
C ALA A 53 1.24 2.03 -13.43
N PRO A 54 0.88 2.60 -14.59
CA PRO A 54 -0.11 1.97 -15.47
C PRO A 54 0.32 0.56 -15.88
N GLY A 55 -0.55 -0.43 -15.67
CA GLY A 55 -0.30 -1.84 -16.00
C GLY A 55 0.38 -2.65 -14.89
N GLU A 56 0.85 -2.00 -13.82
CA GLU A 56 1.52 -2.66 -12.70
C GLU A 56 0.52 -3.45 -11.84
N PHE A 57 0.88 -4.70 -11.52
CA PHE A 57 0.09 -5.55 -10.63
C PHE A 57 0.74 -5.64 -9.24
N VAL A 58 0.14 -4.99 -8.24
CA VAL A 58 0.65 -4.90 -6.88
C VAL A 58 -0.21 -5.70 -5.91
N VAL A 59 0.43 -6.49 -5.04
CA VAL A 59 -0.23 -7.19 -3.93
C VAL A 59 0.34 -6.69 -2.61
N LEU A 60 -0.54 -6.23 -1.72
CA LEU A 60 -0.19 -5.85 -0.35
C LEU A 60 -0.48 -7.03 0.57
N LEU A 61 0.55 -7.56 1.21
CA LEU A 61 0.45 -8.70 2.12
C LEU A 61 0.83 -8.29 3.54
N GLY A 62 0.06 -8.79 4.50
CA GLY A 62 0.38 -8.65 5.92
C GLY A 62 -0.61 -9.41 6.80
N PRO A 63 -0.28 -9.58 8.09
CA PRO A 63 -1.18 -10.21 9.06
C PRO A 63 -2.49 -9.44 9.22
N SER A 64 -3.49 -10.10 9.81
CA SER A 64 -4.74 -9.44 10.18
C SER A 64 -4.48 -8.21 11.05
N GLY A 65 -4.89 -7.03 10.58
CA GLY A 65 -4.77 -5.76 11.30
C GLY A 65 -3.38 -5.08 11.25
N CYS A 66 -2.52 -5.42 10.28
CA CYS A 66 -1.20 -4.80 10.13
C CYS A 66 -1.21 -3.36 9.59
N GLY A 67 -2.37 -2.87 9.16
CA GLY A 67 -2.58 -1.56 8.54
C GLY A 67 -4.03 -1.14 8.62
#